data_AF-A0A543AS72-F1
#
_entry.id   AF-A0A543AS72-F1
#
_cell.length_a   1.000
_cell.length_b   1.000
_cell.length_c   1.000
_cell.angle_alpha   90.00
_cell.angle_beta   90.00
_cell.angle_gamma   90.00
#
_symmetry.space_group_name_H-M   'P 1'
#
loop_
_entity.id
_entity.type
_entity.pdbx_description
1 polymer ?
#
loop_
_entity_poly.entity_id
_entity_poly.type
_entity_poly.pdbx_seq_one_letter_code
_entity_poly.pdbx_strand_id
1 'polypeptide(L)'
;MNRSRHLVRVLASLVVAGALLLTACSTGAGEDPAAEVLSRYSLDDLGAKELVEHLDTMPVSGRSDGFIASVRPDAIVVTDEDGTEESVAMPTGEFYLSIAPYAEQTHDCYFHSFTTCLGELSDEPIQIRVTDLGDGTVLIDESTRTYDNGFVGLWLPRDIEAEVVVEHDGRSGSQTVRTGAEDPTCLTTLRLS
;
A
#
# COMPACT_ATOMS: atom_id res chain seq x y z
N MET A 1 39.34 -24.11 -76.73
CA MET A 1 38.32 -23.77 -77.76
C MET A 1 37.05 -23.37 -77.03
N ASN A 2 36.76 -22.10 -76.79
CA ASN A 2 36.32 -21.06 -77.75
C ASN A 2 34.99 -21.39 -78.45
N ARG A 3 33.95 -20.63 -78.09
CA ARG A 3 32.76 -20.16 -78.86
C ARG A 3 31.58 -20.07 -77.88
N SER A 4 31.27 -18.92 -77.26
CA SER A 4 30.88 -17.61 -77.81
C SER A 4 29.63 -17.64 -78.71
N ARG A 5 28.56 -17.05 -78.14
CA ARG A 5 27.47 -16.24 -78.75
C ARG A 5 26.35 -16.91 -79.53
N HIS A 6 25.13 -16.82 -78.98
CA HIS A 6 23.88 -16.50 -79.70
C HIS A 6 22.96 -15.73 -78.74
N LEU A 7 22.80 -14.42 -78.91
CA LEU A 7 21.67 -13.75 -79.58
C LEU A 7 20.45 -13.51 -78.68
N VAL A 8 20.44 -12.31 -78.10
CA VAL A 8 19.35 -11.32 -78.02
C VAL A 8 17.93 -11.86 -78.21
N ARG A 9 17.15 -11.80 -77.13
CA ARG A 9 15.70 -11.53 -77.19
C ARG A 9 15.37 -10.40 -76.24
N VAL A 10 14.99 -9.27 -76.82
CA VAL A 10 14.30 -8.15 -76.19
C VAL A 10 12.88 -8.59 -75.88
N LEU A 11 12.39 -8.37 -74.66
CA LEU A 11 10.95 -8.16 -74.41
C LEU A 11 10.69 -7.53 -73.04
N ALA A 12 10.14 -6.32 -73.13
CA ALA A 12 9.09 -5.71 -72.32
C ALA A 12 9.23 -5.66 -70.78
N SER A 13 9.37 -4.42 -70.32
CA SER A 13 9.01 -3.87 -69.03
C SER A 13 7.73 -4.45 -68.43
N LEU A 14 7.76 -4.81 -67.16
CA LEU A 14 6.61 -4.60 -66.27
C LEU A 14 7.12 -4.25 -64.87
N VAL A 15 6.93 -2.98 -64.51
CA VAL A 15 7.07 -2.47 -63.14
C VAL A 15 5.96 -3.12 -62.32
N VAL A 16 6.30 -4.01 -61.40
CA VAL A 16 5.39 -4.45 -60.34
C VAL A 16 5.88 -3.78 -59.06
N ALA A 17 5.15 -2.75 -58.65
CA ALA A 17 5.25 -2.14 -57.35
C ALA A 17 4.95 -3.21 -56.30
N GLY A 18 5.98 -3.69 -55.60
CA GLY A 18 5.83 -4.53 -54.42
C GLY A 18 5.21 -3.70 -53.30
N ALA A 19 3.93 -3.92 -53.03
CA ALA A 19 3.27 -3.39 -51.85
C ALA A 19 3.99 -3.92 -50.61
N LEU A 20 4.67 -3.04 -49.86
CA LEU A 20 5.07 -3.31 -48.49
C LEU A 20 3.79 -3.45 -47.67
N LEU A 21 3.38 -4.68 -47.38
CA LEU A 21 2.49 -4.96 -46.25
C LEU A 21 3.34 -4.85 -44.98
N LEU A 22 3.48 -3.63 -44.48
CA LEU A 22 3.82 -3.37 -43.08
C LEU A 22 2.70 -4.00 -42.24
N THR A 23 2.94 -5.22 -41.78
CA THR A 23 2.19 -5.81 -40.68
C THR A 23 2.54 -5.00 -39.45
N ALA A 24 1.77 -3.94 -39.21
CA ALA A 24 1.80 -3.22 -37.96
C ALA A 24 1.40 -4.21 -36.87
N CYS A 25 2.34 -4.52 -35.99
CA CYS A 25 2.07 -5.15 -34.72
C CYS A 25 1.11 -4.23 -33.96
N SER A 26 -0.18 -4.55 -33.98
CA SER A 26 -1.09 -4.08 -32.95
C SER A 26 -0.72 -4.88 -31.71
N THR A 27 0.33 -4.44 -31.01
CA THR A 27 0.46 -4.71 -29.59
C THR A 27 -0.75 -4.01 -28.97
N GLY A 28 -1.86 -4.74 -28.85
CA GLY A 28 -2.94 -4.29 -27.98
C GLY A 28 -2.27 -3.99 -26.65
N ALA A 29 -2.43 -2.76 -26.18
CA ALA A 29 -2.30 -2.47 -24.77
C ALA A 29 -3.33 -3.39 -24.11
N GLY A 30 -2.91 -4.58 -23.72
CA GLY A 30 -3.66 -5.37 -22.76
C GLY A 30 -3.67 -4.51 -21.52
N GLU A 31 -4.84 -3.98 -21.19
CA GLU A 31 -5.14 -3.41 -19.90
C GLU A 31 -4.60 -4.40 -18.86
N ASP A 32 -3.63 -3.96 -18.06
CA ASP A 32 -3.12 -4.76 -16.96
C ASP A 32 -4.27 -4.90 -15.95
N PRO A 33 -4.86 -6.09 -15.76
CA PRO A 33 -6.00 -6.25 -14.86
C PRO A 33 -5.67 -5.82 -13.43
N ALA A 34 -4.37 -5.85 -13.07
CA ALA A 34 -3.89 -5.40 -11.79
C ALA A 34 -3.85 -3.87 -11.66
N ALA A 35 -3.64 -3.10 -12.74
CA ALA A 35 -3.68 -1.63 -12.71
C ALA A 35 -5.13 -1.06 -12.73
N GLU A 36 -6.13 -1.94 -12.75
CA GLU A 36 -7.53 -1.59 -12.85
C GLU A 36 -8.21 -1.48 -11.47
N VAL A 37 -7.64 -2.09 -10.43
CA VAL A 37 -8.27 -2.17 -9.10
C VAL A 37 -8.31 -0.79 -8.44
N LEU A 38 -7.17 -0.13 -8.29
CA LEU A 38 -7.10 1.21 -7.69
C LEU A 38 -7.93 2.23 -8.47
N SER A 39 -7.90 2.17 -9.80
CA SER A 39 -8.67 3.08 -10.67
C SER A 39 -10.18 2.89 -10.52
N ARG A 40 -10.65 1.64 -10.40
CA ARG A 40 -12.07 1.33 -10.18
C ARG A 40 -12.64 1.98 -8.91
N TYR A 41 -11.82 2.11 -7.87
CA TYR A 41 -12.19 2.73 -6.60
C TYR A 41 -11.69 4.17 -6.45
N SER A 42 -11.14 4.78 -7.51
CA SER A 42 -10.61 6.16 -7.51
C SER A 42 -9.50 6.38 -6.49
N LEU A 43 -8.60 5.40 -6.36
CA LEU A 43 -7.44 5.40 -5.46
C LEU A 43 -6.11 5.57 -6.22
N ASP A 44 -6.13 5.49 -7.54
CA ASP A 44 -4.96 5.49 -8.44
C ASP A 44 -4.21 6.84 -8.51
N ASP A 45 -4.89 7.94 -8.16
CA ASP A 45 -4.28 9.27 -8.07
C ASP A 45 -3.55 9.54 -6.74
N LEU A 46 -3.63 8.63 -5.76
CA LEU A 46 -3.08 8.82 -4.42
C LEU A 46 -1.68 8.19 -4.27
N GLY A 47 -0.71 8.97 -3.78
CA GLY A 47 0.54 8.41 -3.30
C GLY A 47 0.34 7.58 -2.03
N ALA A 48 1.29 6.71 -1.67
CA ALA A 48 1.16 5.80 -0.53
C ALA A 48 0.73 6.50 0.78
N LYS A 49 1.34 7.66 1.12
CA LYS A 49 0.96 8.41 2.33
C LYS A 49 -0.47 8.96 2.27
N GLU A 50 -0.87 9.48 1.12
CA GLU A 50 -2.21 10.02 0.91
C GLU A 50 -3.24 8.90 0.93
N LEU A 51 -2.90 7.73 0.40
CA LEU A 51 -3.73 6.53 0.43
C LEU A 51 -3.93 6.00 1.86
N VAL A 52 -2.86 5.93 2.65
CA VAL A 52 -2.96 5.56 4.08
C VAL A 52 -3.85 6.55 4.83
N GLU A 53 -3.60 7.86 4.68
CA GLU A 53 -4.39 8.89 5.35
C GLU A 53 -5.86 8.79 4.94
N HIS A 54 -6.13 8.67 3.63
CA HIS A 54 -7.48 8.55 3.09
C HIS A 54 -8.23 7.33 3.65
N LEU A 55 -7.58 6.17 3.71
CA LEU A 55 -8.20 4.91 4.11
C LEU A 55 -8.31 4.73 5.63
N ASP A 56 -7.29 5.10 6.40
CA ASP A 56 -7.26 4.84 7.85
C ASP A 56 -8.14 5.85 8.62
N THR A 57 -8.24 7.09 8.11
CA THR A 57 -9.10 8.13 8.72
C THR A 57 -10.52 8.13 8.16
N MET A 58 -10.81 7.28 7.18
CA MET A 58 -12.15 7.15 6.60
C MET A 58 -13.17 6.80 7.69
N PRO A 59 -14.27 7.55 7.84
CA PRO A 59 -15.35 7.18 8.74
C PRO A 59 -15.79 5.75 8.46
N VAL A 60 -15.99 4.94 9.49
CA VAL A 60 -16.35 3.53 9.38
C VAL A 60 -17.62 3.36 8.56
N SER A 61 -18.58 4.27 8.72
CA SER A 61 -19.82 4.31 7.94
C SER A 61 -19.65 4.62 6.44
N GLY A 62 -18.50 5.15 6.04
CA GLY A 62 -18.15 5.50 4.66
C GLY A 62 -17.21 4.51 3.99
N ARG A 63 -16.77 3.46 4.70
CA ARG A 63 -15.89 2.42 4.14
C ARG A 63 -16.59 1.67 3.01
N SER A 64 -15.83 1.40 1.96
CA SER A 64 -16.30 0.58 0.84
C SER A 64 -16.38 -0.89 1.26
N ASP A 65 -17.48 -1.56 0.90
CA ASP A 65 -17.59 -3.02 0.98
C ASP A 65 -17.00 -3.72 -0.26
N GLY A 66 -16.61 -2.95 -1.27
CA GLY A 66 -16.14 -3.46 -2.58
C GLY A 66 -14.67 -3.84 -2.63
N PHE A 67 -13.89 -3.60 -1.57
CA PHE A 67 -12.50 -4.03 -1.49
C PHE A 67 -12.03 -4.18 -0.04
N ILE A 68 -10.95 -4.95 0.14
CA ILE A 68 -10.17 -4.98 1.37
C ILE A 68 -8.87 -4.25 1.11
N ALA A 69 -8.49 -3.34 2.02
CA ALA A 69 -7.20 -2.67 1.96
C ALA A 69 -6.44 -2.88 3.27
N SER A 70 -5.18 -3.27 3.16
CA SER A 70 -4.29 -3.48 4.30
C SER A 70 -2.92 -2.86 4.05
N VAL A 71 -2.23 -2.48 5.11
CA VAL A 71 -0.84 -2.01 5.04
C VAL A 71 0.10 -3.08 5.57
N ARG A 72 1.08 -3.42 4.75
CA ARG A 72 2.22 -4.27 5.09
C ARG A 72 3.47 -3.38 5.24
N PRO A 73 4.58 -3.91 5.76
CA PRO A 73 5.80 -3.13 5.91
C PRO A 73 6.26 -2.49 4.61
N ASP A 74 6.08 -3.11 3.45
CA ASP A 74 6.62 -2.66 2.16
C ASP A 74 5.57 -2.19 1.14
N ALA A 75 4.28 -2.50 1.36
CA ALA A 75 3.20 -2.10 0.46
C ALA A 75 1.85 -1.89 1.15
N ILE A 76 1.01 -1.05 0.56
CA ILE A 76 -0.43 -1.05 0.76
C ILE A 76 -1.01 -2.03 -0.25
N VAL A 77 -1.77 -3.00 0.21
CA VAL A 77 -2.36 -4.06 -0.61
C VAL A 77 -3.87 -3.86 -0.66
N VAL A 78 -4.42 -3.71 -1.86
CA VAL A 78 -5.85 -3.60 -2.12
C VAL A 78 -6.30 -4.84 -2.88
N THR A 79 -7.33 -5.52 -2.36
CA THR A 79 -7.93 -6.71 -2.97
C THR A 79 -9.40 -6.45 -3.21
N ASP A 80 -9.86 -6.55 -4.47
CA ASP A 80 -11.26 -6.36 -4.83
C ASP A 80 -12.13 -7.61 -4.51
N GLU A 81 -13.44 -7.50 -4.77
CA GLU A 81 -14.41 -8.59 -4.59
C GLU A 81 -14.13 -9.83 -5.46
N ASP A 82 -13.44 -9.65 -6.59
CA ASP A 82 -13.06 -10.73 -7.51
C ASP A 82 -11.76 -11.45 -7.06
N GLY A 83 -11.09 -10.91 -6.02
CA GLY A 83 -9.83 -11.40 -5.50
C GLY A 83 -8.59 -10.90 -6.27
N THR A 84 -8.76 -9.88 -7.11
CA THR A 84 -7.66 -9.21 -7.81
C THR A 84 -6.90 -8.32 -6.84
N GLU A 85 -5.58 -8.48 -6.77
CA GLU A 85 -4.71 -7.73 -5.86
C GLU A 85 -3.90 -6.67 -6.63
N GLU A 86 -3.88 -5.46 -6.10
CA GLU A 86 -2.98 -4.39 -6.52
C GLU A 86 -2.21 -3.86 -5.30
N SER A 87 -0.96 -3.43 -5.51
CA SER A 87 -0.08 -2.98 -4.45
C SER A 87 0.54 -1.61 -4.73
N VAL A 88 0.50 -0.73 -3.74
CA VAL A 88 1.19 0.57 -3.75
C VAL A 88 2.40 0.48 -2.83
N ALA A 89 3.60 0.70 -3.37
CA ALA A 89 4.85 0.62 -2.61
C ALA A 89 4.91 1.69 -1.50
N MET A 90 5.37 1.28 -0.31
CA MET A 90 5.58 2.20 0.80
C MET A 90 6.76 3.15 0.54
N PRO A 91 6.75 4.37 1.12
CA PRO A 91 7.90 5.27 1.02
C PRO A 91 9.19 4.64 1.58
N THR A 92 10.31 4.94 0.94
CA THR A 92 11.61 4.44 1.38
C THR A 92 11.97 5.01 2.75
N GLY A 93 12.43 4.16 3.67
CA GLY A 93 12.87 4.57 5.00
C GLY A 93 11.76 4.82 6.02
N GLU A 94 10.49 4.70 5.62
CA GLU A 94 9.35 4.93 6.50
C GLU A 94 8.51 3.66 6.69
N PHE A 95 8.04 3.45 7.91
CA PHE A 95 7.17 2.36 8.33
C PHE A 95 5.87 2.96 8.90
N TYR A 96 4.73 2.39 8.53
CA TYR A 96 3.45 2.80 9.10
C TYR A 96 2.99 1.80 10.15
N LEU A 97 2.83 2.28 11.38
CA LEU A 97 2.31 1.51 12.50
C LEU A 97 0.95 2.06 12.90
N SER A 98 -0.10 1.26 12.78
CA SER A 98 -1.44 1.59 13.25
C SER A 98 -1.71 0.91 14.59
N ILE A 99 -2.11 1.69 15.59
CA ILE A 99 -2.21 1.26 16.99
C ILE A 99 -3.65 1.40 17.46
N ALA A 100 -4.22 0.33 18.00
CA ALA A 100 -5.50 0.36 18.71
C ALA A 100 -5.28 -0.01 20.19
N PRO A 101 -5.08 0.98 21.07
CA PRO A 101 -5.01 0.73 22.50
C PRO A 101 -6.37 0.26 23.04
N TYR A 102 -6.36 -0.57 24.09
CA TYR A 102 -7.59 -1.11 24.66
C TYR A 102 -7.52 -1.28 26.18
N ALA A 103 -8.66 -1.24 26.86
CA ALA A 103 -8.82 -1.51 28.28
C ALA A 103 -9.46 -2.88 28.53
N GLU A 104 -10.53 -3.23 27.81
CA GLU A 104 -11.35 -4.41 28.07
C GLU A 104 -11.21 -5.49 27.00
N GLN A 105 -11.39 -5.13 25.73
CA GLN A 105 -11.44 -6.05 24.60
C GLN A 105 -10.48 -5.70 23.47
N THR A 106 -9.93 -6.72 22.83
CA THR A 106 -9.07 -6.59 21.66
C THR A 106 -9.30 -7.76 20.69
N HIS A 107 -8.59 -7.73 19.57
CA HIS A 107 -8.55 -8.77 18.55
C HIS A 107 -7.11 -8.95 18.04
N ASP A 108 -6.82 -10.15 17.53
CA ASP A 108 -5.55 -10.43 16.88
C ASP A 108 -5.48 -9.70 15.52
N CYS A 109 -4.38 -9.00 15.27
CA CYS A 109 -4.14 -8.27 14.03
C CYS A 109 -2.62 -8.20 13.79
N TYR A 110 -2.17 -8.64 12.62
CA TYR A 110 -0.75 -8.61 12.26
C TYR A 110 -0.45 -7.48 11.28
N PHE A 111 -1.18 -7.46 10.16
CA PHE A 111 -1.19 -6.33 9.23
C PHE A 111 -2.49 -5.56 9.39
N HIS A 112 -2.38 -4.24 9.53
CA HIS A 112 -3.55 -3.40 9.76
C HIS A 112 -4.43 -3.39 8.53
N SER A 113 -5.72 -3.67 8.73
CA SER A 113 -6.74 -3.57 7.70
C SER A 113 -7.48 -2.25 7.84
N PHE A 114 -7.33 -1.38 6.85
CA PHE A 114 -8.03 -0.10 6.82
C PHE A 114 -9.54 -0.25 6.70
N THR A 115 -10.02 -1.34 6.11
CA THR A 115 -11.45 -1.52 5.83
C THR A 115 -12.16 -2.33 6.91
N THR A 116 -11.48 -3.25 7.59
CA THR A 116 -12.15 -4.22 8.49
C THR A 116 -11.79 -4.10 9.96
N CYS A 117 -10.63 -3.53 10.33
CA CYS A 117 -10.24 -3.45 11.73
C CYS A 117 -11.02 -2.36 12.47
N LEU A 118 -11.39 -2.67 13.72
CA LEU A 118 -12.05 -1.78 14.67
C LEU A 118 -11.40 -1.94 16.06
N GLY A 119 -10.87 -0.83 16.58
CA GLY A 119 -10.37 -0.70 17.94
C GLY A 119 -11.49 -0.40 18.93
N GLU A 120 -11.23 -0.63 20.21
CA GLU A 120 -12.18 -0.36 21.29
C GLU A 120 -12.41 1.14 21.50
N LEU A 121 -11.35 1.93 21.44
CA LEU A 121 -11.36 3.36 21.76
C LEU A 121 -11.60 4.19 20.50
N SER A 122 -12.82 4.21 19.98
CA SER A 122 -13.23 5.01 18.80
C SER A 122 -13.38 6.49 19.13
N ASP A 123 -12.69 7.36 18.38
CA ASP A 123 -12.73 8.82 18.54
C ASP A 123 -12.50 9.27 19.99
N GLU A 124 -11.46 8.73 20.64
CA GLU A 124 -11.11 8.99 22.05
C GLU A 124 -9.79 9.76 22.17
N PRO A 125 -9.66 10.72 23.12
CA PRO A 125 -8.41 11.46 23.32
C PRO A 125 -7.35 10.58 23.99
N ILE A 126 -6.12 10.62 23.49
CA ILE A 126 -4.99 9.85 24.01
C ILE A 126 -3.72 10.72 24.08
N GLN A 127 -2.79 10.36 24.96
CA GLN A 127 -1.39 10.77 24.85
C GLN A 127 -0.60 9.63 24.26
N ILE A 128 0.29 9.93 23.31
CA ILE A 128 1.21 8.94 22.75
C ILE A 128 2.64 9.44 22.82
N ARG A 129 3.54 8.56 23.28
CA ARG A 129 4.98 8.76 23.23
C ARG A 129 5.65 7.57 22.57
N VAL A 130 6.54 7.84 21.62
CA VAL A 130 7.38 6.83 20.97
C VAL A 130 8.84 7.21 21.16
N THR A 131 9.63 6.28 21.71
CA THR A 131 11.06 6.46 21.96
C THR A 131 11.86 5.39 21.23
N ASP A 132 12.84 5.80 20.42
CA ASP A 132 13.82 4.88 19.83
C ASP A 132 14.70 4.28 20.94
N LEU A 133 14.75 2.95 21.03
CA LEU A 133 15.50 2.25 22.07
C LEU A 133 16.99 2.07 21.74
N GLY A 134 17.41 2.35 20.50
CA GLY A 134 18.79 2.31 20.07
C GLY A 134 19.61 3.50 20.59
N ASP A 135 19.02 4.69 20.59
CA ASP A 135 19.71 5.93 21.00
C ASP A 135 18.97 6.76 22.07
N GLY A 136 17.74 6.39 22.43
CA GLY A 136 16.92 7.10 23.41
C GLY A 136 16.21 8.34 22.88
N THR A 137 16.21 8.57 21.56
CA THR A 137 15.54 9.71 20.94
C THR A 137 14.02 9.56 21.04
N VAL A 138 13.35 10.60 21.54
CA VAL A 138 11.89 10.70 21.48
C VAL A 138 11.49 11.09 20.06
N LEU A 139 10.81 10.17 19.37
CA LEU A 139 10.35 10.34 17.99
C LEU A 139 9.00 11.06 17.94
N ILE A 140 8.11 10.73 18.86
CA ILE A 140 6.74 11.26 18.96
C ILE A 140 6.43 11.48 20.44
N ASP A 141 5.78 12.60 20.76
CA ASP A 141 5.32 12.96 22.11
C ASP A 141 4.21 14.00 22.00
N GLU A 142 2.95 13.54 21.85
CA GLU A 142 1.84 14.44 21.57
C GLU A 142 0.50 13.99 22.17
N SER A 143 -0.42 14.96 22.22
CA SER A 143 -1.83 14.74 22.50
C SER A 143 -2.58 14.63 21.19
N THR A 144 -3.32 13.54 21.01
CA THR A 144 -4.07 13.26 19.78
C THR A 144 -5.38 12.55 20.09
N ARG A 145 -6.11 12.12 19.05
CA ARG A 145 -7.30 11.27 19.17
C ARG A 145 -7.16 10.07 18.25
N THR A 146 -7.69 8.93 18.68
CA THR A 146 -7.93 7.81 17.77
C THR A 146 -8.95 8.23 16.71
N TYR A 147 -8.89 7.60 15.54
CA TYR A 147 -9.88 7.82 14.49
C TYR A 147 -11.21 7.14 14.84
N ASP A 148 -12.22 7.32 13.99
CA ASP A 148 -13.54 6.67 14.11
C ASP A 148 -13.43 5.13 14.18
N ASN A 149 -12.38 4.56 13.60
CA ASN A 149 -12.10 3.12 13.65
C ASN A 149 -11.42 2.65 14.94
N GLY A 150 -11.08 3.55 15.87
CA GLY A 150 -10.41 3.25 17.13
C GLY A 150 -8.90 3.01 17.04
N PHE A 151 -8.27 3.32 15.90
CA PHE A 151 -6.83 3.27 15.70
C PHE A 151 -6.21 4.68 15.68
N VAL A 152 -4.89 4.75 15.84
CA VAL A 152 -4.07 5.92 15.54
C VAL A 152 -2.87 5.48 14.69
N GLY A 153 -2.59 6.21 13.61
CA GLY A 153 -1.51 5.93 12.69
C GLY A 153 -0.23 6.70 12.99
N LEU A 154 0.92 6.03 12.98
CA LEU A 154 2.23 6.66 13.15
C LEU A 154 3.17 6.31 12.00
N TRP A 155 3.85 7.33 11.48
CA TRP A 155 4.98 7.17 10.57
C TRP A 155 6.28 7.13 11.37
N LEU A 156 6.98 6.01 11.30
CA LEU A 156 8.22 5.75 12.04
C LEU A 156 9.39 5.50 11.08
N PRO A 157 10.64 5.75 11.50
CA PRO A 157 11.82 5.25 10.79
C PRO A 157 11.77 3.72 10.65
N ARG A 158 12.28 3.21 9.54
CA ARG A 158 12.51 1.76 9.37
C ARG A 158 13.68 1.25 10.20
N ASP A 159 13.66 -0.06 10.42
CA ASP A 159 14.77 -0.83 11.00
C ASP A 159 15.19 -0.35 12.40
N ILE A 160 14.22 0.13 13.19
CA ILE A 160 14.41 0.51 14.59
C ILE A 160 13.64 -0.43 15.53
N GLU A 161 14.02 -0.39 16.80
CA GLU A 161 13.24 -0.92 17.91
C GLU A 161 12.81 0.27 18.78
N ALA A 162 11.53 0.39 19.08
CA ALA A 162 10.98 1.54 19.78
C ALA A 162 10.05 1.12 20.92
N GLU A 163 10.00 1.91 21.98
CA GLU A 163 8.98 1.82 23.03
C GLU A 163 7.82 2.77 22.68
N VAL A 164 6.62 2.22 22.59
CA VAL A 164 5.37 2.97 22.45
C VAL A 164 4.70 3.00 23.81
N VAL A 165 4.34 4.19 24.29
CA VAL A 165 3.55 4.40 25.51
C VAL A 165 2.29 5.16 25.15
N VAL A 166 1.13 4.66 25.60
CA VAL A 166 -0.16 5.31 25.43
C VAL A 166 -0.80 5.54 26.79
N GLU A 167 -1.40 6.71 26.97
CA GLU A 167 -2.21 7.05 28.14
C GLU A 167 -3.61 7.52 27.72
N HIS A 168 -4.62 7.08 28.45
CA HIS A 168 -6.01 7.47 28.28
C HIS A 168 -6.78 7.31 29.60
N ASP A 169 -7.57 8.31 29.97
CA ASP A 169 -8.42 8.31 31.18
C ASP A 169 -7.70 7.85 32.47
N GLY A 170 -6.47 8.33 32.67
CA GLY A 170 -5.65 8.00 33.84
C GLY A 170 -5.06 6.58 33.86
N ARG A 171 -5.28 5.78 32.80
CA ARG A 171 -4.64 4.49 32.57
C ARG A 171 -3.46 4.63 31.60
N SER A 172 -2.52 3.70 31.69
CA SER A 172 -1.36 3.67 30.80
C SER A 172 -1.05 2.25 30.34
N GLY A 173 -0.48 2.14 29.15
CA GLY A 173 0.07 0.90 28.61
C GLY A 173 1.33 1.20 27.80
N SER A 174 2.24 0.23 27.74
CA SER A 174 3.46 0.34 26.94
C SER A 174 3.79 -0.98 26.23
N GLN A 175 4.42 -0.86 25.07
CA GLN A 175 4.88 -2.02 24.31
C GLN A 175 6.10 -1.68 23.45
N THR A 176 7.04 -2.61 23.37
CA THR A 176 8.15 -2.55 22.42
C THR A 176 7.70 -3.03 21.05
N VAL A 177 8.03 -2.26 20.02
CA VAL A 177 7.75 -2.55 18.60
C VAL A 177 9.04 -2.53 17.79
N ARG A 178 9.00 -3.15 16.61
CA ARG A 178 10.07 -3.10 15.61
C ARG A 178 9.49 -2.69 14.26
N THR A 179 10.31 -2.09 13.39
CA THR A 179 9.88 -1.53 12.10
C THR A 179 10.65 -2.12 10.91
N GLY A 180 11.03 -3.39 11.01
CA GLY A 180 11.70 -4.15 9.97
C GLY A 180 10.74 -4.69 8.90
N ALA A 181 11.30 -5.40 7.92
CA ALA A 181 10.59 -5.83 6.71
C ALA A 181 9.45 -6.84 6.94
N GLU A 182 9.47 -7.56 8.06
CA GLU A 182 8.45 -8.58 8.39
C GLU A 182 7.62 -8.21 9.62
N ASP A 183 7.89 -7.06 10.24
CA ASP A 183 7.26 -6.66 11.51
C ASP A 183 5.79 -6.26 11.33
N PRO A 184 4.95 -6.43 12.37
CA PRO A 184 3.54 -6.10 12.29
C PRO A 184 3.32 -4.60 12.10
N THR A 185 2.40 -4.24 11.23
CA THR A 185 1.92 -2.86 11.06
C THR A 185 0.69 -2.57 11.92
N CYS A 186 0.19 -3.56 12.65
CA CYS A 186 -0.98 -3.48 13.52
C CYS A 186 -0.59 -3.75 14.98
N LEU A 187 -0.86 -2.80 15.88
CA LEU A 187 -0.62 -2.94 17.30
C LEU A 187 -1.93 -2.91 18.08
N THR A 188 -2.52 -4.08 18.29
CA THR A 188 -3.76 -4.27 19.07
C THR A 188 -3.51 -4.88 20.46
N THR A 189 -2.26 -5.17 20.79
CA THR A 189 -1.87 -5.81 22.06
C THR A 189 -1.51 -4.82 23.18
N LEU A 190 -1.59 -3.52 22.92
CA LEU A 190 -1.29 -2.48 23.90
C LEU A 190 -2.48 -2.28 24.84
N ARG A 191 -2.46 -2.97 25.99
CA ARG A 191 -3.49 -2.84 27.02
C ARG A 191 -3.21 -1.69 27.98
N LEU A 192 -4.23 -0.89 28.27
CA LEU A 192 -4.22 0.16 29.27
C LEU A 192 -4.68 -0.38 30.62
N SER A 193 -3.95 -0.07 31.69
CA SER A 193 -4.27 -0.48 33.07
C SER A 193 -4.01 0.61 34.10
#